data_AF-A0A2A5B8V2-F1
#
_entry.id   AF-A0A2A5B8V2-F1
#
_cell.length_a   1.000
_cell.length_b   1.000
_cell.length_c   1.000
_cell.angle_alpha   90.00
_cell.angle_beta   90.00
_cell.angle_gamma   90.00
#
_symmetry.space_group_name_H-M   'P 1'
#
loop_
_entity.id
_entity.type
_entity.pdbx_description
1 polymer ?
#
loop_
_entity_poly.entity_id
_entity_poly.type
_entity_poly.pdbx_seq_one_letter_code
_entity_poly.pdbx_strand_id
1 'polypeptide(L)'
;MILLDFMSSPHFDVIVYSSIIVGILFVYAVSRTYLNAQKLIAENGPLPEKKSNYAAIFVGMIIIAAVIVYGLKIGLEENLGSLNMLMFAVFPYVAFAIFIIGSIYRYKYKGFKVSSLSSQFLEGKKLFWGSQPFHWGLLVLFLGHMIAFLFPKTLIAFNGDPVRLLILEISSFAFGLSAFLGLILLVKRRLTTQRLMMVANKMDMLVYVVLFTQIVSGLSIALFARWGSTWFASSLTPYLRSVFAFNPDLDVVNAMPWFVQIHIISAFFIIAIIPFTRFMHFLVAPIDYIWRDYQLVIWNWNKKKIRKSTTYFPGKEIKNH
;
A
#
# COMPACT_ATOMS: atom_id res chain seq x y z
N MET A 1 25.96 13.77 -24.79
CA MET A 1 25.64 14.49 -26.05
C MET A 1 24.16 14.82 -26.12
N ILE A 2 23.26 13.83 -26.12
CA ILE A 2 21.79 14.03 -26.19
C ILE A 2 21.21 14.93 -25.07
N LEU A 3 21.72 14.82 -23.84
CA LEU A 3 21.24 15.63 -22.71
C LEU A 3 21.66 17.10 -22.80
N LEU A 4 22.84 17.36 -23.39
CA LEU A 4 23.33 18.71 -23.67
C LEU A 4 22.56 19.31 -24.86
N ASP A 5 22.29 18.52 -25.90
CA ASP A 5 21.48 18.94 -27.06
C ASP A 5 20.04 19.27 -26.68
N PHE A 6 19.44 18.50 -25.76
CA PHE A 6 18.11 18.76 -25.23
C PHE A 6 18.07 20.04 -24.39
N MET A 7 19.06 20.24 -23.50
CA MET A 7 19.16 21.45 -22.68
C MET A 7 19.44 22.72 -23.50
N SER A 8 20.06 22.60 -24.68
CA SER A 8 20.28 23.71 -25.62
C SER A 8 19.13 23.91 -26.61
N SER A 9 18.08 23.10 -26.56
CA SER A 9 16.97 23.20 -27.51
C SER A 9 16.03 24.36 -27.12
N PRO A 10 15.51 25.13 -28.09
CA PRO A 10 14.54 26.20 -27.80
C PRO A 10 13.24 25.67 -27.17
N HIS A 11 12.97 24.36 -27.28
CA HIS A 11 11.84 23.71 -26.63
C HIS A 11 12.05 23.50 -25.12
N PHE A 12 13.28 23.32 -24.66
CA PHE A 12 13.60 23.15 -23.24
C PHE A 12 13.32 24.43 -22.45
N ASP A 13 13.76 25.58 -22.98
CA ASP A 13 13.47 26.89 -22.38
C ASP A 13 11.96 27.13 -22.28
N VAL A 14 11.19 26.85 -23.34
CA VAL A 14 9.73 26.98 -23.33
C VAL A 14 9.09 26.08 -22.26
N ILE A 15 9.56 24.84 -22.10
CA ILE A 15 9.05 23.91 -21.08
C ILE A 15 9.40 24.39 -19.67
N VAL A 16 10.62 24.89 -19.45
CA VAL A 16 11.06 25.40 -18.14
C VAL A 16 10.30 26.68 -17.79
N TYR A 17 10.22 27.66 -18.69
CA TYR A 17 9.49 28.91 -18.47
C TYR A 17 7.99 28.67 -18.29
N SER A 18 7.37 27.80 -19.09
CA SER A 18 5.95 27.45 -18.90
C SER A 18 5.69 26.74 -17.58
N SER A 19 6.58 25.84 -17.14
CA SER A 19 6.48 25.17 -15.84
C SER A 19 6.63 26.15 -14.67
N ILE A 20 7.55 27.12 -14.78
CA ILE A 20 7.73 28.18 -13.78
C ILE A 20 6.49 29.08 -13.72
N ILE A 21 5.94 29.50 -14.86
CA ILE A 21 4.73 30.33 -14.93
C ILE A 21 3.52 29.60 -14.34
N VAL A 22 3.32 28.31 -14.68
CA VAL A 22 2.26 27.48 -14.11
C VAL A 22 2.46 27.33 -12.60
N GLY A 23 3.69 27.14 -12.13
CA GLY A 23 4.03 27.10 -10.70
C GLY A 23 3.68 28.40 -9.98
N ILE A 24 4.02 29.56 -10.55
CA ILE A 24 3.70 30.89 -10.00
C ILE A 24 2.18 31.11 -9.98
N LEU A 25 1.47 30.78 -11.06
CA LEU A 25 0.02 30.89 -11.14
C LEU A 25 -0.68 29.97 -10.13
N PHE A 26 -0.16 28.76 -9.92
CA PHE A 26 -0.67 27.82 -8.93
C PHE A 26 -0.46 28.37 -7.51
N VAL A 27 0.74 28.84 -7.18
CA VAL A 27 1.04 29.46 -5.88
C VAL A 27 0.18 30.71 -5.65
N TYR A 28 -0.01 31.55 -6.66
CA TYR A 28 -0.88 32.72 -6.59
C TYR A 28 -2.35 32.33 -6.37
N ALA A 29 -2.87 31.36 -7.13
CA ALA A 29 -4.24 30.89 -6.99
C ALA A 29 -4.50 30.27 -5.61
N VAL A 30 -3.58 29.44 -5.11
CA VAL A 30 -3.64 28.84 -3.77
C VAL A 30 -3.54 29.90 -2.68
N SER A 31 -2.61 30.85 -2.81
CA SER A 31 -2.45 31.94 -1.84
C SER A 31 -3.68 32.83 -1.80
N ARG A 32 -4.27 33.15 -2.97
CA ARG A 32 -5.48 33.98 -3.06
C ARG A 32 -6.69 33.27 -2.48
N THR A 33 -6.87 31.97 -2.75
CA THR A 33 -7.97 31.19 -2.13
C THR A 33 -7.78 31.07 -0.62
N TYR A 34 -6.54 30.88 -0.15
CA TYR A 34 -6.22 30.85 1.27
C TYR A 34 -6.52 32.18 1.97
N LEU A 35 -6.09 33.31 1.40
CA LEU A 35 -6.36 34.65 1.93
C LEU A 35 -7.85 34.99 1.92
N ASN A 36 -8.57 34.62 0.85
CA ASN A 36 -10.02 34.80 0.79
C ASN A 36 -10.74 33.94 1.84
N ALA A 37 -10.29 32.70 2.06
CA ALA A 37 -10.83 31.84 3.10
C ALA A 37 -10.56 32.42 4.50
N GLN A 38 -9.37 32.96 4.75
CA GLN A 38 -9.07 33.63 6.02
C GLN A 38 -9.94 34.89 6.24
N LYS A 39 -10.14 35.71 5.20
CA LYS A 39 -11.05 36.88 5.28
C LYS A 39 -12.48 36.46 5.59
N LEU A 40 -12.99 35.43 4.91
CA LEU A 40 -14.33 34.90 5.15
C LEU A 40 -14.49 34.33 6.58
N ILE A 41 -13.45 33.70 7.13
CA ILE A 41 -13.43 33.20 8.51
C ILE A 41 -13.35 34.37 9.51
N ALA A 42 -12.60 35.43 9.20
CA ALA A 42 -12.51 36.63 10.03
C ALA A 42 -13.82 37.41 10.07
N GLU A 43 -14.57 37.46 8.95
CA GLU A 43 -15.84 38.17 8.82
C GLU A 43 -17.04 37.38 9.36
N ASN A 44 -17.10 36.07 9.12
CA ASN A 44 -18.28 35.25 9.40
C ASN A 44 -18.09 34.26 10.56
N GLY A 45 -16.94 34.31 11.24
CA GLY A 45 -16.54 33.30 12.21
C GLY A 45 -16.14 31.97 11.54
N PRO A 46 -15.82 30.93 12.33
CA PRO A 46 -15.47 29.62 11.80
C PRO A 46 -16.63 29.08 10.97
N LEU A 47 -16.37 28.74 9.71
CA LEU A 47 -17.35 28.05 8.88
C LEU A 47 -17.84 26.79 9.61
N PRO A 48 -19.15 26.50 9.64
CA PRO A 48 -19.64 25.24 10.19
C PRO A 48 -18.89 24.09 9.53
N GLU A 49 -18.42 23.13 10.33
CA GLU A 49 -17.54 22.07 9.87
C GLU A 49 -18.24 21.31 8.72
N LYS A 50 -17.84 21.60 7.47
CA LYS A 50 -18.49 21.03 6.29
C LYS A 50 -18.24 19.53 6.33
N LYS A 51 -19.30 18.77 6.59
CA LYS A 51 -19.24 17.30 6.58
C LYS A 51 -18.67 16.84 5.24
N SER A 52 -17.49 16.25 5.28
CA SER A 52 -16.79 15.84 4.07
C SER A 52 -17.60 14.79 3.33
N ASN A 53 -17.93 15.06 2.06
CA ASN A 53 -18.58 14.08 1.20
C ASN A 53 -17.53 13.07 0.70
N TYR A 54 -17.30 12.02 1.48
CA TYR A 54 -16.30 11.00 1.17
C TYR A 54 -16.60 10.23 -0.12
N ALA A 55 -17.87 10.12 -0.54
CA ALA A 55 -18.21 9.53 -1.82
C ALA A 55 -17.71 10.40 -2.98
N ALA A 56 -17.91 11.72 -2.92
CA ALA A 56 -17.37 12.65 -3.91
C ALA A 56 -15.83 12.67 -3.92
N ILE A 57 -15.19 12.64 -2.74
CA ILE A 57 -13.74 12.55 -2.63
C ILE A 57 -13.22 11.26 -3.27
N PHE A 58 -13.87 10.12 -2.98
CA PHE A 58 -13.48 8.83 -3.55
C PHE A 58 -13.61 8.79 -5.07
N VAL A 59 -14.73 9.28 -5.62
CA VAL A 59 -14.93 9.37 -7.07
C VAL A 59 -13.89 10.31 -7.71
N GLY A 60 -13.62 11.47 -7.09
CA GLY A 60 -12.57 12.38 -7.54
C GLY A 60 -11.19 11.72 -7.55
N MET A 61 -10.84 10.96 -6.51
CA MET A 61 -9.58 10.20 -6.47
C MET A 61 -9.51 9.10 -7.53
N ILE A 62 -10.62 8.42 -7.85
CA ILE A 62 -10.68 7.44 -8.96
C ILE A 62 -10.41 8.14 -10.30
N ILE A 63 -11.06 9.27 -10.56
CA ILE A 63 -10.86 10.02 -11.82
C ILE A 63 -9.41 10.47 -11.93
N ILE A 64 -8.85 11.04 -10.87
CA ILE A 64 -7.45 11.44 -10.82
C ILE A 64 -6.53 10.25 -11.06
N ALA A 65 -6.78 9.11 -10.41
CA ALA A 65 -6.00 7.89 -10.61
C ALA A 65 -6.10 7.39 -12.06
N ALA A 66 -7.27 7.44 -12.69
CA ALA A 66 -7.44 7.07 -14.10
C ALA A 66 -6.66 8.00 -15.03
N VAL A 67 -6.68 9.31 -14.79
CA VAL A 67 -5.87 10.30 -15.52
C VAL A 67 -4.38 10.04 -15.34
N ILE A 68 -3.93 9.75 -14.11
CA ILE A 68 -2.53 9.40 -13.83
C ILE A 68 -2.13 8.13 -14.58
N VAL A 69 -2.95 7.07 -14.51
CA VAL A 69 -2.66 5.80 -15.21
C VAL A 69 -2.60 6.01 -16.72
N TYR A 70 -3.51 6.82 -17.29
CA TYR A 70 -3.50 7.14 -18.70
C TYR A 70 -2.27 7.97 -19.10
N GLY A 71 -1.90 8.97 -18.31
CA GLY A 71 -0.69 9.77 -18.53
C GLY A 71 0.59 8.94 -18.40
N LEU A 72 0.65 8.05 -17.41
CA LEU A 72 1.75 7.09 -17.26
C LEU A 72 1.82 6.15 -18.45
N LYS A 73 0.69 5.60 -18.93
CA LYS A 73 0.66 4.74 -20.10
C LYS A 73 1.36 5.42 -21.30
N ILE A 74 0.92 6.63 -21.65
CA ILE A 74 1.50 7.39 -22.78
C ILE A 74 2.99 7.67 -22.53
N GLY A 75 3.32 8.18 -21.34
CA GLY A 75 4.70 8.54 -21.02
C GLY A 75 5.67 7.35 -20.99
N LEU A 76 5.20 6.15 -20.61
CA LEU A 76 6.01 4.93 -20.58
C LEU A 76 6.18 4.34 -21.99
N GLU A 77 5.13 4.36 -22.81
CA GLU A 77 5.17 3.90 -24.21
C GLU A 77 6.10 4.77 -25.08
N GLU A 78 6.12 6.08 -24.86
CA GLU A 78 6.96 7.04 -25.58
C GLU A 78 8.31 7.32 -24.86
N ASN A 79 8.53 6.73 -23.67
CA ASN A 79 9.66 7.01 -22.78
C ASN A 79 9.97 8.51 -22.62
N LEU A 80 8.93 9.32 -22.43
CA LEU A 80 9.03 10.78 -22.37
C LEU A 80 9.95 11.20 -21.22
N GLY A 81 10.99 11.98 -21.53
CA GLY A 81 11.88 12.55 -20.51
C GLY A 81 12.57 11.51 -19.60
N SER A 82 12.82 10.29 -20.10
CA SER A 82 13.37 9.17 -19.33
C SER A 82 12.46 8.66 -18.21
N LEU A 83 11.13 8.75 -18.39
CA LEU A 83 10.15 8.30 -17.41
C LEU A 83 10.36 6.85 -16.97
N ASN A 84 10.77 5.96 -17.87
CA ASN A 84 11.05 4.56 -17.54
C ASN A 84 12.17 4.43 -16.48
N MET A 85 13.24 5.20 -16.62
CA MET A 85 14.31 5.23 -15.63
C MET A 85 13.82 5.77 -14.29
N LEU A 86 13.01 6.83 -14.31
CA LEU A 86 12.45 7.40 -13.09
C LEU A 86 11.54 6.40 -12.35
N MET A 87 10.64 5.71 -13.08
CA MET A 87 9.63 4.82 -12.51
C MET A 87 10.18 3.45 -12.10
N PHE A 88 11.16 2.89 -12.83
CA PHE A 88 11.65 1.52 -12.61
C PHE A 88 13.06 1.44 -12.02
N ALA A 89 13.90 2.46 -12.18
CA ALA A 89 15.19 2.51 -11.48
C ALA A 89 15.08 3.34 -10.19
N VAL A 90 14.63 4.59 -10.27
CA VAL A 90 14.73 5.53 -9.13
C VAL A 90 13.61 5.34 -8.10
N PHE A 91 12.36 5.29 -8.56
CA PHE A 91 11.18 5.25 -7.71
C PHE A 91 11.15 4.07 -6.71
N PRO A 92 11.61 2.83 -7.05
CA PRO A 92 11.71 1.75 -6.09
C PRO A 92 12.55 2.11 -4.86
N TYR A 93 13.71 2.76 -5.03
CA TYR A 93 14.56 3.16 -3.92
C TYR A 93 13.91 4.24 -3.07
N VAL A 94 13.24 5.22 -3.69
CA VAL A 94 12.48 6.26 -2.99
C VAL A 94 11.35 5.63 -2.17
N ALA A 95 10.61 4.69 -2.75
CA ALA A 95 9.53 3.97 -2.08
C ALA A 95 10.05 3.19 -0.85
N PHE A 96 11.16 2.47 -0.97
CA PHE A 96 11.78 1.77 0.16
C PHE A 96 12.33 2.71 1.23
N ALA A 97 12.96 3.82 0.84
CA ALA A 97 13.45 4.81 1.78
C ALA A 97 12.31 5.42 2.61
N ILE A 98 11.22 5.83 1.94
CA ILE A 98 10.01 6.34 2.60
C ILE A 98 9.42 5.27 3.53
N PHE A 99 9.30 4.04 3.03
CA PHE A 99 8.75 2.92 3.80
C PHE A 99 9.54 2.68 5.09
N ILE A 100 10.87 2.55 5.01
CA ILE A 100 11.71 2.23 6.17
C ILE A 100 11.70 3.38 7.16
N ILE A 101 12.03 4.60 6.71
CA ILE A 101 12.14 5.78 7.58
C ILE A 101 10.79 6.11 8.21
N GLY A 102 9.74 6.16 7.40
CA GLY A 102 8.39 6.47 7.85
C GLY A 102 7.85 5.41 8.84
N SER A 103 8.13 4.13 8.60
CA SER A 103 7.66 3.05 9.47
C SER A 103 8.36 3.09 10.82
N ILE A 104 9.68 3.27 10.84
CA ILE A 104 10.45 3.42 12.08
C ILE A 104 9.97 4.63 12.87
N TYR A 105 9.81 5.78 12.21
CA TYR A 105 9.34 7.01 12.85
C TYR A 105 7.94 6.82 13.47
N ARG A 106 6.99 6.27 12.69
CA ARG A 106 5.63 6.05 13.17
C ARG A 106 5.58 5.04 14.32
N TYR A 107 6.36 3.96 14.24
CA TYR A 107 6.40 2.96 15.30
C TYR A 107 6.97 3.53 16.60
N LYS A 108 8.10 4.25 16.55
CA LYS A 108 8.76 4.81 17.74
C LYS A 108 8.01 6.00 18.35
N TYR A 109 7.56 6.95 17.53
CA TYR A 109 7.03 8.23 18.03
C TYR A 109 5.51 8.32 18.00
N LYS A 110 4.83 7.45 17.26
CA LYS A 110 3.36 7.45 17.09
C LYS A 110 2.77 6.05 17.25
N GLY A 111 3.32 5.25 18.18
CA GLY A 111 2.91 3.86 18.42
C GLY A 111 1.41 3.65 18.59
N PHE A 112 0.69 4.55 19.28
CA PHE A 112 -0.78 4.47 19.41
C PHE A 112 -1.55 4.58 18.09
N LYS A 113 -0.94 5.13 17.03
CA LYS A 113 -1.51 5.19 15.68
C LYS A 113 -1.19 3.95 14.84
N VAL A 114 -0.45 2.98 15.38
CA VAL A 114 -0.17 1.69 14.74
C VAL A 114 -1.30 0.72 15.12
N SER A 115 -2.36 0.69 14.31
CA SER A 115 -3.54 -0.14 14.54
C SER A 115 -4.22 -0.48 13.22
N SER A 116 -4.99 -1.56 13.20
CA SER A 116 -5.84 -1.95 12.07
C SER A 116 -7.00 -0.99 11.82
N LEU A 117 -7.32 -0.11 12.79
CA LEU A 117 -8.45 0.84 12.74
C LEU A 117 -9.76 0.11 12.37
N SER A 118 -10.09 -0.93 13.13
CA SER A 118 -11.29 -1.74 12.89
C SER A 118 -12.55 -0.91 13.03
N SER A 119 -13.47 -1.05 12.06
CA SER A 119 -14.80 -0.45 12.12
C SER A 119 -15.91 -1.49 12.33
N GLN A 120 -15.55 -2.68 12.80
CA GLN A 120 -16.47 -3.80 13.03
C GLN A 120 -17.54 -3.47 14.07
N PHE A 121 -17.17 -2.74 15.13
CA PHE A 121 -18.10 -2.34 16.18
C PHE A 121 -19.25 -1.47 15.65
N LEU A 122 -18.98 -0.59 14.67
CA LEU A 122 -19.99 0.29 14.08
C LEU A 122 -20.93 -0.44 13.12
N GLU A 123 -20.41 -1.43 12.40
CA GLU A 123 -21.16 -2.28 11.46
C GLU A 123 -20.39 -3.59 11.22
N GLY A 124 -20.86 -4.69 11.79
CA GLY A 124 -20.18 -5.99 11.66
C GLY A 124 -20.77 -6.93 10.60
N LYS A 125 -22.08 -6.81 10.31
CA LYS A 125 -22.83 -7.80 9.51
C LYS A 125 -22.34 -7.85 8.06
N LYS A 126 -22.14 -6.68 7.42
CA LYS A 126 -21.62 -6.59 6.04
C LYS A 126 -20.10 -6.69 5.99
N LEU A 127 -19.41 -6.38 7.10
CA LEU A 127 -17.94 -6.42 7.16
C LEU A 127 -17.39 -7.81 6.84
N PHE A 128 -17.98 -8.87 7.40
CA PHE A 128 -17.49 -10.24 7.21
C PHE A 128 -17.37 -10.62 5.73
N TRP A 129 -18.45 -10.39 4.97
CA TRP A 129 -18.55 -10.73 3.55
C TRP A 129 -17.63 -9.92 2.63
N GLY A 130 -17.19 -8.72 3.05
CA GLY A 130 -16.18 -7.97 2.31
C GLY A 130 -14.77 -8.31 2.78
N SER A 131 -14.56 -8.39 4.09
CA SER A 131 -13.26 -8.50 4.72
C SER A 131 -12.62 -9.87 4.50
N GLN A 132 -13.37 -10.96 4.65
CA GLN A 132 -12.82 -12.31 4.50
C GLN A 132 -12.32 -12.59 3.08
N PRO A 133 -13.13 -12.45 2.02
CA PRO A 133 -12.64 -12.69 0.66
C PRO A 133 -11.52 -11.72 0.28
N PHE A 134 -11.59 -10.46 0.73
CA PHE A 134 -10.52 -9.49 0.51
C PHE A 134 -9.17 -9.96 1.10
N HIS A 135 -9.14 -10.30 2.39
CA HIS A 135 -7.88 -10.65 3.06
C HIS A 135 -7.35 -12.02 2.64
N TRP A 136 -8.20 -13.03 2.45
CA TRP A 136 -7.75 -14.33 1.96
C TRP A 136 -7.22 -14.23 0.53
N GLY A 137 -7.90 -13.51 -0.35
CA GLY A 137 -7.42 -13.24 -1.70
C GLY A 137 -6.07 -12.52 -1.68
N LEU A 138 -5.95 -11.45 -0.89
CA LEU A 138 -4.72 -10.68 -0.76
C LEU A 138 -3.56 -11.50 -0.18
N LEU A 139 -3.80 -12.30 0.87
CA LEU A 139 -2.77 -13.11 1.52
C LEU A 139 -2.22 -14.19 0.60
N VAL A 140 -3.11 -14.94 -0.08
CA VAL A 140 -2.69 -15.99 -1.01
C VAL A 140 -1.89 -15.39 -2.16
N LEU A 141 -2.36 -14.29 -2.75
CA LEU A 141 -1.64 -13.60 -3.82
C LEU A 141 -0.29 -13.05 -3.35
N PHE A 142 -0.26 -12.36 -2.22
CA PHE A 142 0.97 -11.79 -1.66
C PHE A 142 2.01 -12.89 -1.39
N LEU A 143 1.62 -13.98 -0.72
CA LEU A 143 2.51 -15.10 -0.46
C LEU A 143 2.95 -15.80 -1.76
N GLY A 144 2.05 -15.94 -2.73
CA GLY A 144 2.39 -16.46 -4.06
C GLY A 144 3.47 -15.63 -4.75
N HIS A 145 3.36 -14.30 -4.75
CA HIS A 145 4.39 -13.41 -5.28
C HIS A 145 5.72 -13.55 -4.53
N MET A 146 5.68 -13.67 -3.20
CA MET A 146 6.88 -13.89 -2.39
C MET A 146 7.57 -15.22 -2.71
N ILE A 147 6.81 -16.31 -2.83
CA ILE A 147 7.35 -17.63 -3.20
C ILE A 147 7.98 -17.56 -4.59
N ALA A 148 7.31 -16.94 -5.56
CA ALA A 148 7.81 -16.79 -6.92
C ALA A 148 9.13 -15.99 -6.97
N PHE A 149 9.24 -14.93 -6.18
CA PHE A 149 10.44 -14.10 -6.10
C PHE A 149 11.62 -14.78 -5.36
N LEU A 150 11.32 -15.46 -4.24
CA LEU A 150 12.32 -16.11 -3.40
C LEU A 150 12.84 -17.41 -4.03
N PHE A 151 11.95 -18.20 -4.64
CA PHE A 151 12.25 -19.54 -5.18
C PHE A 151 11.90 -19.67 -6.68
N PRO A 152 12.46 -18.83 -7.58
CA PRO A 152 12.05 -18.78 -8.98
C PRO A 152 12.33 -20.09 -9.73
N LYS A 153 13.47 -20.74 -9.46
CA LYS A 153 13.83 -22.03 -10.10
C LYS A 153 12.85 -23.14 -9.72
N THR A 154 12.46 -23.20 -8.44
CA THR A 154 11.49 -24.18 -7.94
C THR A 154 10.12 -23.96 -8.56
N LEU A 155 9.68 -22.70 -8.68
CA LEU A 155 8.41 -22.38 -9.32
C LEU A 155 8.41 -22.76 -10.80
N ILE A 156 9.49 -22.44 -11.54
CA ILE A 156 9.61 -22.82 -12.95
C ILE A 156 9.57 -24.34 -13.12
N ALA A 157 10.27 -25.10 -12.26
CA ALA A 157 10.22 -26.56 -12.27
C ALA A 157 8.82 -27.11 -11.94
N PHE A 158 8.11 -26.49 -10.99
CA PHE A 158 6.73 -26.84 -10.65
C PHE A 158 5.78 -26.59 -11.83
N ASN A 159 5.94 -25.45 -12.51
CA ASN A 159 5.18 -25.05 -13.69
C ASN A 159 5.53 -25.83 -14.96
N GLY A 160 6.60 -26.63 -14.94
CA GLY A 160 6.97 -27.50 -16.07
C GLY A 160 5.93 -28.59 -16.36
N ASP A 161 5.09 -28.92 -15.38
CA ASP A 161 3.90 -29.75 -15.56
C ASP A 161 2.70 -28.85 -15.91
N PRO A 162 2.06 -29.02 -17.09
CA PRO A 162 0.94 -28.18 -17.52
C PRO A 162 -0.26 -28.18 -16.57
N VAL A 163 -0.54 -29.30 -15.89
CA VAL A 163 -1.66 -29.41 -14.95
C VAL A 163 -1.37 -28.56 -13.70
N ARG A 164 -0.15 -28.63 -13.18
CA ARG A 164 0.28 -27.83 -12.03
C ARG A 164 0.27 -26.34 -12.33
N LEU A 165 0.77 -25.95 -13.50
CA LEU A 165 0.72 -24.57 -13.98
C LEU A 165 -0.73 -24.07 -14.06
N LEU A 166 -1.63 -24.86 -14.66
CA LEU A 166 -3.03 -24.47 -14.81
C LEU A 166 -3.73 -24.32 -13.44
N ILE A 167 -3.50 -25.25 -12.51
CA ILE A 167 -4.02 -25.16 -11.14
C ILE A 167 -3.54 -23.86 -10.48
N LEU A 168 -2.27 -23.52 -10.62
CA LEU A 168 -1.69 -22.32 -10.02
C LEU A 168 -2.27 -21.04 -10.63
N GLU A 169 -2.38 -20.95 -11.95
CA GLU A 169 -2.92 -19.78 -12.65
C GLU A 169 -4.42 -19.59 -12.34
N ILE A 170 -5.22 -20.66 -12.41
CA ILE A 170 -6.66 -20.59 -12.11
C ILE A 170 -6.90 -20.23 -10.64
N SER A 171 -6.20 -20.88 -9.71
CA SER A 171 -6.37 -20.58 -8.28
C SER A 171 -5.95 -19.14 -7.96
N SER A 172 -4.82 -18.68 -8.50
CA SER A 172 -4.37 -17.29 -8.36
C SER A 172 -5.39 -16.30 -8.91
N PHE A 173 -5.94 -16.57 -10.10
CA PHE A 173 -7.00 -15.74 -10.68
C PHE A 173 -8.27 -15.72 -9.83
N ALA A 174 -8.71 -16.87 -9.32
CA ALA A 174 -9.86 -16.97 -8.42
C ALA A 174 -9.67 -16.16 -7.13
N PHE A 175 -8.48 -16.21 -6.52
CA PHE A 175 -8.16 -15.38 -5.35
C PHE A 175 -8.04 -13.89 -5.70
N GLY A 176 -7.60 -13.54 -6.91
CA GLY A 176 -7.67 -12.17 -7.43
C GLY A 176 -9.11 -11.66 -7.55
N LEU A 177 -10.03 -12.46 -8.09
CA LEU A 177 -11.45 -12.12 -8.14
C LEU A 177 -12.06 -12.01 -6.74
N SER A 178 -11.69 -12.91 -5.83
CA SER A 178 -12.08 -12.85 -4.42
C SER A 178 -11.63 -11.53 -3.76
N ALA A 179 -10.38 -11.14 -3.96
CA ALA A 179 -9.84 -9.87 -3.47
C ALA A 179 -10.59 -8.67 -4.06
N PHE A 180 -10.86 -8.68 -5.37
CA PHE A 180 -11.57 -7.63 -6.08
C PHE A 180 -13.00 -7.44 -5.58
N LEU A 181 -13.77 -8.53 -5.49
CA LEU A 181 -15.15 -8.51 -4.99
C LEU A 181 -15.19 -8.07 -3.53
N GLY A 182 -14.28 -8.58 -2.70
CA GLY A 182 -14.13 -8.16 -1.31
C GLY A 182 -13.88 -6.65 -1.18
N LEU A 183 -12.98 -6.09 -2.01
CA LEU A 183 -12.71 -4.65 -2.04
C LEU A 183 -13.96 -3.84 -2.42
N ILE A 184 -14.68 -4.24 -3.48
CA ILE A 184 -15.93 -3.59 -3.89
C ILE A 184 -16.94 -3.57 -2.75
N LEU A 185 -17.12 -4.70 -2.05
CA LEU A 185 -18.04 -4.80 -0.92
C LEU A 185 -17.61 -3.90 0.25
N LEU A 186 -16.30 -3.80 0.54
CA LEU A 186 -15.78 -2.92 1.58
C LEU A 186 -15.96 -1.44 1.26
N VAL A 187 -15.72 -1.04 0.01
CA VAL A 187 -15.96 0.33 -0.48
C VAL A 187 -17.45 0.66 -0.41
N LYS A 188 -18.31 -0.20 -0.97
CA LYS A 188 -19.77 -0.05 -0.92
C LYS A 188 -20.26 0.07 0.52
N ARG A 189 -19.78 -0.79 1.42
CA ARG A 189 -20.13 -0.76 2.84
C ARG A 189 -19.78 0.59 3.47
N ARG A 190 -18.58 1.12 3.21
CA ARG A 190 -18.14 2.39 3.80
C ARG A 190 -18.93 3.59 3.28
N LEU A 191 -19.20 3.63 1.98
CA LEU A 191 -19.88 4.76 1.35
C LEU A 191 -21.41 4.77 1.58
N THR A 192 -22.01 3.62 1.89
CA THR A 192 -23.46 3.52 2.13
C THR A 192 -23.86 3.57 3.61
N THR A 193 -22.93 3.36 4.53
CA THR A 193 -23.23 3.32 5.98
C THR A 193 -22.88 4.64 6.64
N GLN A 194 -23.89 5.38 7.10
CA GLN A 194 -23.71 6.70 7.71
C GLN A 194 -22.70 6.70 8.88
N ARG A 195 -22.79 5.71 9.78
CA ARG A 195 -21.86 5.58 10.93
C ARG A 195 -20.40 5.44 10.49
N LEU A 196 -20.15 4.73 9.39
CA LEU A 196 -18.80 4.53 8.87
C LEU A 196 -18.27 5.77 8.16
N MET A 197 -19.13 6.53 7.49
CA MET A 197 -18.74 7.80 6.87
C MET A 197 -18.33 8.85 7.91
N MET A 198 -18.91 8.83 9.12
CA MET A 198 -18.54 9.75 10.19
C MET A 198 -17.12 9.54 10.72
N VAL A 199 -16.59 8.33 10.63
CA VAL A 199 -15.23 7.97 11.09
C VAL A 199 -14.26 7.70 9.94
N ALA A 200 -14.69 7.96 8.69
CA ALA A 200 -13.84 7.79 7.52
C ALA A 200 -12.79 8.89 7.45
N ASN A 201 -11.69 8.60 6.76
CA ASN A 201 -10.63 9.56 6.50
C ASN A 201 -10.22 9.53 5.01
N LYS A 202 -9.67 10.63 4.50
CA LYS A 202 -9.21 10.75 3.10
C LYS A 202 -8.16 9.69 2.75
N MET A 203 -7.28 9.35 3.69
CA MET A 203 -6.28 8.30 3.49
C MET A 203 -6.91 6.90 3.30
N ASP A 204 -8.07 6.62 3.88
CA ASP A 204 -8.79 5.35 3.63
C ASP A 204 -9.31 5.31 2.19
N MET A 205 -9.76 6.44 1.65
CA MET A 205 -10.21 6.54 0.26
C MET A 205 -9.04 6.33 -0.70
N LEU A 206 -7.90 6.98 -0.42
CA LEU A 206 -6.67 6.78 -1.20
C LEU A 206 -6.26 5.31 -1.22
N VAL A 207 -6.26 4.64 -0.06
CA VAL A 207 -5.96 3.21 0.05
C VAL A 207 -6.88 2.38 -0.84
N TYR A 208 -8.19 2.65 -0.84
CA TYR A 208 -9.10 1.92 -1.70
C TYR A 208 -8.84 2.14 -3.19
N VAL A 209 -8.53 3.38 -3.61
CA VAL A 209 -8.20 3.68 -5.00
C VAL A 209 -6.92 2.96 -5.42
N VAL A 210 -5.87 3.01 -4.60
CA VAL A 210 -4.58 2.36 -4.90
C VAL A 210 -4.71 0.84 -4.97
N LEU A 211 -5.44 0.22 -4.03
CA LEU A 211 -5.73 -1.22 -4.08
C LEU A 211 -6.57 -1.60 -5.28
N PHE A 212 -7.54 -0.76 -5.66
CA PHE A 212 -8.35 -0.97 -6.85
C PHE A 212 -7.47 -0.99 -8.10
N THR A 213 -6.57 -0.01 -8.26
CA THR A 213 -5.59 0.03 -9.35
C THR A 213 -4.67 -1.21 -9.34
N GLN A 214 -4.15 -1.62 -8.18
CA GLN A 214 -3.31 -2.81 -8.05
C GLN A 214 -4.04 -4.09 -8.47
N ILE A 215 -5.26 -4.29 -7.98
CA ILE A 215 -6.02 -5.52 -8.25
C ILE A 215 -6.50 -5.55 -9.71
N VAL A 216 -7.00 -4.43 -10.25
CA VAL A 216 -7.44 -4.36 -11.64
C VAL A 216 -6.28 -4.61 -12.60
N SER A 217 -5.13 -3.96 -12.38
CA SER A 217 -3.92 -4.23 -13.19
C SER A 217 -3.49 -5.69 -13.07
N GLY A 218 -3.52 -6.29 -11.87
CA GLY A 218 -3.19 -7.72 -11.67
C GLY A 218 -4.15 -8.68 -12.37
N LEU A 219 -5.46 -8.40 -12.33
CA LEU A 219 -6.46 -9.18 -13.08
C LEU A 219 -6.28 -9.02 -14.60
N SER A 220 -5.93 -7.83 -15.07
CA SER A 220 -5.57 -7.62 -16.48
C SER A 220 -4.35 -8.46 -16.88
N ILE A 221 -3.33 -8.54 -16.03
CA ILE A 221 -2.17 -9.43 -16.27
C ILE A 221 -2.64 -10.89 -16.42
N ALA A 222 -3.43 -11.39 -15.48
CA ALA A 222 -3.92 -12.77 -15.51
C ALA A 222 -4.76 -13.09 -16.76
N LEU A 223 -5.51 -12.12 -17.29
CA LEU A 223 -6.36 -12.29 -18.48
C LEU A 223 -5.59 -12.15 -19.80
N PHE A 224 -4.72 -11.15 -19.91
CA PHE A 224 -4.11 -10.74 -21.17
C PHE A 224 -2.65 -11.16 -21.33
N ALA A 225 -1.90 -11.35 -20.23
CA ALA A 225 -0.51 -11.78 -20.22
C ALA A 225 -0.38 -13.15 -19.54
N ARG A 226 -0.98 -14.17 -20.18
CA ARG A 226 -1.06 -15.56 -19.69
C ARG A 226 0.29 -16.12 -19.25
N TRP A 227 0.23 -17.11 -18.37
CA TRP A 227 1.41 -17.78 -17.79
C TRP A 227 2.23 -16.83 -16.90
N GLY A 228 1.51 -15.96 -16.20
CA GLY A 228 1.99 -14.95 -15.25
C GLY A 228 3.09 -15.48 -14.34
N SER A 229 2.82 -16.62 -13.72
CA SER A 229 3.71 -17.23 -12.73
C SER A 229 5.07 -17.63 -13.30
N THR A 230 5.10 -18.13 -14.54
CA THR A 230 6.34 -18.57 -15.20
C THR A 230 7.19 -17.37 -15.62
N TRP A 231 6.62 -16.40 -16.35
CA TRP A 231 7.41 -15.25 -16.79
C TRP A 231 7.73 -14.27 -15.66
N PHE A 232 6.93 -14.25 -14.58
CA PHE A 232 7.28 -13.53 -13.36
C PHE A 232 8.58 -14.10 -12.76
N ALA A 233 8.70 -15.42 -12.65
CA ALA A 233 9.89 -16.06 -12.10
C ALA A 233 11.10 -15.97 -13.04
N SER A 234 10.91 -16.08 -14.37
CA SER A 234 12.01 -16.06 -15.33
C SER A 234 12.49 -14.66 -15.68
N SER A 235 11.60 -13.66 -15.70
CA SER A 235 11.88 -12.35 -16.29
C SER A 235 11.74 -11.20 -15.27
N LEU A 236 10.63 -11.13 -14.53
CA LEU A 236 10.43 -10.03 -13.57
C LEU A 236 11.29 -10.20 -12.31
N THR A 237 11.53 -11.43 -11.87
CA THR A 237 12.35 -11.73 -10.69
C THR A 237 13.82 -11.28 -10.86
N PRO A 238 14.49 -11.53 -12.01
CA PRO A 238 15.79 -10.92 -12.30
C PRO A 238 15.80 -9.39 -12.18
N TYR A 239 14.82 -8.68 -12.73
CA TYR A 239 14.69 -7.22 -12.57
C TYR A 239 14.56 -6.83 -11.09
N LEU A 240 13.66 -7.47 -10.33
CA LEU A 240 13.52 -7.14 -8.91
C LEU A 240 14.82 -7.38 -8.14
N ARG A 241 15.55 -8.46 -8.45
CA ARG A 241 16.87 -8.73 -7.85
C ARG A 241 17.92 -7.70 -8.25
N SER A 242 17.90 -7.18 -9.47
CA SER A 242 18.84 -6.16 -9.94
C SER A 242 18.62 -4.82 -9.22
N VAL A 243 17.36 -4.47 -8.91
CA VAL A 243 17.01 -3.36 -8.00
C VAL A 243 17.59 -3.57 -6.61
N PHE A 244 17.43 -4.76 -6.01
CA PHE A 244 18.02 -5.05 -4.69
C PHE A 244 19.56 -5.11 -4.71
N ALA A 245 20.16 -5.40 -5.87
CA ALA A 245 21.60 -5.38 -6.09
C ALA A 245 22.15 -3.97 -6.41
N PHE A 246 21.32 -2.93 -6.36
CA PHE A 246 21.68 -1.54 -6.69
C PHE A 246 22.20 -1.34 -8.12
N ASN A 247 21.82 -2.23 -9.05
CA ASN A 247 22.16 -2.14 -10.46
C ASN A 247 20.91 -2.48 -11.31
N PRO A 248 19.92 -1.58 -11.38
CA PRO A 248 18.63 -1.88 -11.97
C PRO A 248 18.72 -2.09 -13.49
N ASP A 249 18.38 -3.29 -13.92
CA ASP A 249 18.29 -3.71 -15.33
C ASP A 249 16.84 -3.55 -15.83
N LEU A 250 16.60 -2.55 -16.67
CA LEU A 250 15.25 -2.15 -17.08
C LEU A 250 14.76 -2.80 -18.36
N ASP A 251 15.62 -3.53 -19.09
CA ASP A 251 15.32 -3.99 -20.46
C ASP A 251 14.05 -4.83 -20.51
N VAL A 252 13.91 -5.75 -19.56
CA VAL A 252 12.74 -6.62 -19.42
C VAL A 252 11.47 -5.83 -19.12
N VAL A 253 11.52 -4.87 -18.19
CA VAL A 253 10.34 -4.12 -17.75
C VAL A 253 9.88 -3.12 -18.81
N ASN A 254 10.82 -2.52 -19.53
CA ASN A 254 10.53 -1.59 -20.62
C ASN A 254 9.81 -2.28 -21.79
N ALA A 255 10.12 -3.55 -22.05
CA ALA A 255 9.46 -4.35 -23.07
C ALA A 255 8.10 -4.93 -22.64
N MET A 256 7.72 -4.82 -21.36
CA MET A 256 6.45 -5.35 -20.87
C MET A 256 5.27 -4.44 -21.24
N PRO A 257 4.07 -5.02 -21.42
CA PRO A 257 2.86 -4.23 -21.63
C PRO A 257 2.60 -3.24 -20.49
N TRP A 258 2.01 -2.09 -20.84
CA TRP A 258 1.76 -0.99 -19.90
C TRP A 258 1.00 -1.42 -18.63
N PHE A 259 0.10 -2.40 -18.69
CA PHE A 259 -0.65 -2.84 -17.51
C PHE A 259 0.24 -3.62 -16.51
N VAL A 260 1.29 -4.30 -16.97
CA VAL A 260 2.31 -4.92 -16.10
C VAL A 260 3.15 -3.83 -15.44
N GLN A 261 3.59 -2.85 -16.24
CA GLN A 261 4.33 -1.68 -15.77
C GLN A 261 3.57 -0.89 -14.70
N ILE A 262 2.27 -0.62 -14.93
CA ILE A 262 1.40 0.03 -13.93
C ILE A 262 1.29 -0.83 -12.67
N HIS A 263 1.16 -2.15 -12.78
CA HIS A 263 1.10 -3.04 -11.61
C HIS A 263 2.37 -2.98 -10.75
N ILE A 264 3.54 -2.87 -11.38
CA ILE A 264 4.84 -2.71 -10.72
C ILE A 264 4.91 -1.34 -10.02
N ILE A 265 4.57 -0.26 -10.73
CA ILE A 265 4.57 1.10 -10.18
C ILE A 265 3.62 1.19 -8.99
N SER A 266 2.39 0.67 -9.12
CA SER A 266 1.42 0.69 -8.03
C SER A 266 1.85 -0.18 -6.85
N ALA A 267 2.59 -1.28 -7.06
CA ALA A 267 3.16 -2.08 -5.98
C ALA A 267 4.19 -1.28 -5.16
N PHE A 268 5.12 -0.58 -5.81
CA PHE A 268 6.07 0.30 -5.12
C PHE A 268 5.37 1.48 -4.47
N PHE A 269 4.33 2.03 -5.09
CA PHE A 269 3.53 3.09 -4.47
C PHE A 269 2.81 2.60 -3.20
N ILE A 270 2.27 1.38 -3.19
CA ILE A 270 1.71 0.76 -1.99
C ILE A 270 2.77 0.74 -0.89
N ILE A 271 3.98 0.28 -1.17
CA ILE A 271 5.10 0.24 -0.21
C ILE A 271 5.38 1.64 0.36
N ALA A 272 5.48 2.65 -0.50
CA ALA A 272 5.73 4.03 -0.10
C ALA A 272 4.67 4.61 0.85
N ILE A 273 3.39 4.24 0.67
CA ILE A 273 2.29 4.78 1.48
C ILE A 273 2.01 3.99 2.77
N ILE A 274 2.64 2.81 2.98
CA ILE A 274 2.47 2.01 4.21
C ILE A 274 2.61 2.86 5.49
N PRO A 275 3.68 3.64 5.69
CA PRO A 275 3.87 4.36 6.95
C PRO A 275 2.84 5.46 7.20
N PHE A 276 2.09 5.91 6.19
CA PHE A 276 1.10 6.99 6.32
C PHE A 276 -0.35 6.50 6.36
N THR A 277 -0.57 5.21 6.09
CA THR A 277 -1.91 4.64 5.93
C THR A 277 -2.21 3.59 6.99
N ARG A 278 -3.40 3.00 6.93
CA ARG A 278 -3.73 1.86 7.76
C ARG A 278 -2.89 0.63 7.44
N PHE A 279 -2.20 0.53 6.30
CA PHE A 279 -1.39 -0.64 5.94
C PHE A 279 -0.29 -0.96 6.94
N MET A 280 0.14 -0.01 7.76
CA MET A 280 1.05 -0.24 8.88
C MET A 280 0.66 -1.46 9.75
N HIS A 281 -0.65 -1.79 9.85
CA HIS A 281 -1.11 -2.97 10.60
C HIS A 281 -0.54 -4.30 10.09
N PHE A 282 -0.17 -4.39 8.81
CA PHE A 282 0.46 -5.58 8.22
C PHE A 282 1.82 -5.88 8.87
N LEU A 283 2.57 -4.86 9.27
CA LEU A 283 3.89 -5.02 9.89
C LEU A 283 3.83 -5.53 11.34
N VAL A 284 2.66 -5.51 11.96
CA VAL A 284 2.43 -5.93 13.35
C VAL A 284 1.51 -7.15 13.41
N ALA A 285 1.62 -8.04 12.41
CA ALA A 285 0.93 -9.31 12.41
C ALA A 285 1.34 -10.12 13.67
N PRO A 286 0.38 -10.63 14.46
CA PRO A 286 0.64 -11.28 15.75
C PRO A 286 1.13 -12.72 15.57
N ILE A 287 2.22 -12.92 14.84
CA ILE A 287 2.81 -14.25 14.59
C ILE A 287 3.37 -14.81 15.91
N ASP A 288 3.89 -13.94 16.77
CA ASP A 288 4.38 -14.25 18.12
C ASP A 288 3.32 -14.89 19.02
N TYR A 289 2.04 -14.58 18.79
CA TYR A 289 0.92 -15.12 19.57
C TYR A 289 0.79 -16.64 19.47
N ILE A 290 1.29 -17.27 18.40
CA ILE A 290 1.21 -18.73 18.19
C ILE A 290 1.94 -19.49 19.29
N TRP A 291 3.02 -18.92 19.84
CA TRP A 291 3.87 -19.57 20.85
C TRP A 291 3.90 -18.80 22.17
N ARG A 292 3.06 -17.77 22.33
CA ARG A 292 3.03 -16.92 23.52
C ARG A 292 2.14 -17.55 24.58
N ASP A 293 2.61 -17.55 25.83
CA ASP A 293 1.80 -17.96 26.97
C ASP A 293 0.50 -17.13 27.08
N TYR A 294 -0.59 -17.79 27.51
CA TYR A 294 -1.89 -17.14 27.69
C TYR A 294 -1.84 -16.00 28.71
N GLN A 295 -1.08 -16.17 29.79
CA GLN A 295 -0.98 -15.18 30.86
C GLN A 295 0.36 -14.45 30.79
N LEU A 296 0.29 -13.15 30.46
CA LEU A 296 1.44 -12.25 30.51
C LEU A 296 1.41 -11.46 31.82
N VAL A 297 2.39 -11.70 32.70
CA VAL A 297 2.56 -10.93 33.93
C VAL A 297 3.70 -9.94 33.75
N ILE A 298 3.37 -8.65 33.70
CA ILE A 298 4.33 -7.55 33.64
C ILE A 298 4.60 -7.08 35.06
N TRP A 299 5.84 -7.22 35.51
CA TRP A 299 6.26 -6.83 36.85
C TRP A 299 6.86 -5.42 36.83
N ASN A 300 6.42 -4.54 37.72
CA ASN A 300 7.04 -3.22 37.93
C ASN A 300 8.32 -3.29 38.81
N TRP A 301 8.74 -4.50 39.19
CA TRP A 301 9.95 -4.75 39.99
C TRP A 301 10.75 -5.94 39.45
N ASN A 302 12.01 -6.08 39.91
CA ASN A 302 12.87 -7.18 39.50
C ASN A 302 12.48 -8.51 40.17
N LYS A 303 11.89 -9.43 39.40
CA LYS A 303 11.46 -10.78 39.87
C LYS A 303 12.58 -11.62 40.50
N LYS A 304 13.85 -11.38 40.12
CA LYS A 304 15.00 -12.13 40.65
C LYS A 304 15.36 -11.72 42.09
N LYS A 305 14.87 -10.57 42.58
CA LYS A 305 15.12 -10.13 43.96
C LYS A 305 14.33 -10.90 45.03
N ILE A 306 13.24 -11.59 44.68
CA ILE A 306 12.27 -12.12 45.67
C ILE A 306 12.52 -13.58 46.11
N ARG A 307 13.43 -14.33 45.49
CA ARG A 307 13.64 -15.74 45.90
C ARG A 307 14.71 -15.92 46.98
N LYS A 308 14.50 -15.29 48.13
CA LYS A 308 15.07 -15.71 49.43
C LYS A 308 14.09 -15.38 50.57
N SER A 309 12.86 -15.88 50.50
CA SER A 309 12.05 -15.97 51.73
C SER A 309 12.57 -17.17 52.53
N THR A 310 13.60 -16.95 53.35
CA THR A 310 14.07 -17.96 54.32
C THR A 310 13.16 -18.07 55.54
N THR A 311 12.24 -17.11 55.70
CA THR A 311 11.20 -17.13 56.74
C THR A 311 10.00 -17.92 56.25
N TYR A 312 10.05 -19.23 56.42
CA TYR A 312 8.85 -20.05 56.55
C TYR A 312 8.25 -19.72 57.92
N PHE A 313 7.09 -19.05 57.95
CA PHE A 313 6.30 -18.93 59.17
C PHE A 313 5.37 -20.14 59.20
N PRO A 314 5.63 -21.17 60.04
CA PRO A 314 4.62 -22.18 60.29
C PRO A 314 3.40 -21.44 60.86
N GLY A 315 2.27 -21.48 60.14
CA GLY A 315 1.02 -20.98 60.66
C GLY A 315 0.75 -21.64 62.02
N LYS A 316 0.26 -20.88 62.99
CA LYS A 316 -0.09 -21.40 64.31
C LYS A 316 -1.15 -22.49 64.13
N GLU A 317 -0.82 -23.74 64.48
CA GLU A 317 -1.81 -24.82 64.51
C GLU A 317 -3.01 -24.39 65.36
N ILE A 318 -4.20 -24.60 64.82
CA ILE A 318 -5.44 -24.31 65.52
C ILE A 318 -5.54 -25.32 66.65
N LYS A 319 -5.36 -24.87 67.90
CA LYS A 319 -5.64 -25.67 69.10
C LYS A 319 -7.16 -25.76 69.30
N ASN A 320 -7.81 -26.64 68.55
CA ASN A 320 -9.13 -27.12 68.91
C ASN A 320 -8.96 -28.54 69.48
N HIS A 321 -8.87 -28.60 70.82
CA HIS A 321 -9.27 -29.75 71.61
C HIS A 321 -10.70 -29.52 72.09
#